data_AF-A0A4Z0RP65-F1
#
_entry.id   AF-A0A4Z0RP65-F1
#
_cell.length_a   1.000
_cell.length_b   1.000
_cell.length_c   1.000
_cell.angle_alpha   90.00
_cell.angle_beta   90.00
_cell.angle_gamma   90.00
#
_symmetry.space_group_name_H-M   'P 1'
#
loop_
_entity.id
_entity.type
_entity.pdbx_description
1 polymer ?
#
loop_
_entity_poly.entity_id
_entity_poly.type
_entity_poly.pdbx_seq_one_letter_code
_entity_poly.pdbx_strand_id
1 'polypeptide(L)'
;MLFLVQNQDGQIVFHFQGENGYQVEKIDATDLYTMMPRRRAELLVTLTAGENMTDVMLLKHEAGLTNADTEILTIPQLHDLTLVEYKKADARQTNRENTLMMTLTLVIVAPILFTLLDNVVLRHFGLSILDSEIGAFGILVVVYLAWFIMTYTKLGERIEEWVMIHLAQIRRTGEQ
;
A
#
# COMPACT_ATOMS: atom_id res chain seq x y z
N MET A 1 26.86 -18.05 1.85
CA MET A 1 25.68 -17.78 1.01
C MET A 1 25.29 -16.31 1.09
N LEU A 2 25.50 -15.63 -0.04
CA LEU A 2 25.20 -14.22 -0.28
C LEU A 2 24.27 -14.12 -1.49
N PHE A 3 23.38 -13.13 -1.45
CA PHE A 3 22.39 -12.86 -2.48
C PHE A 3 22.65 -11.48 -3.07
N LEU A 4 22.62 -11.37 -4.39
CA LEU A 4 22.58 -10.09 -5.07
C LEU A 4 21.12 -9.81 -5.39
N VAL A 5 20.54 -8.78 -4.76
CA VAL A 5 19.12 -8.50 -4.88
C VAL A 5 18.86 -7.05 -5.26
N GLN A 6 17.74 -6.83 -5.95
CA GLN A 6 17.16 -5.52 -6.17
C GLN A 6 15.74 -5.50 -5.59
N ASN A 7 15.47 -4.58 -4.68
CA ASN A 7 14.14 -4.38 -4.12
C ASN A 7 13.30 -3.51 -5.07
N GLN A 8 12.19 -4.05 -5.57
CA GLN A 8 11.26 -3.39 -6.49
C GLN A 8 9.85 -3.42 -5.91
N ASP A 9 9.51 -2.41 -5.11
CA ASP A 9 8.16 -2.10 -4.60
C ASP A 9 7.25 -3.30 -4.31
N GLY A 10 7.61 -4.13 -3.34
CA GLY A 10 6.89 -5.35 -2.97
C GLY A 10 7.39 -6.62 -3.66
N GLN A 11 8.34 -6.52 -4.59
CA GLN A 11 9.03 -7.64 -5.24
C GLN A 11 10.51 -7.62 -4.89
N ILE A 12 11.10 -8.81 -4.73
CA ILE A 12 12.53 -9.00 -4.58
C ILE A 12 13.04 -9.68 -5.84
N VAL A 13 13.94 -8.98 -6.54
CA VAL A 13 14.59 -9.48 -7.74
C VAL A 13 15.93 -10.08 -7.34
N PHE A 14 16.11 -11.37 -7.56
CA PHE A 14 17.34 -12.10 -7.31
C PHE A 14 18.19 -12.16 -8.57
N HIS A 15 19.48 -11.92 -8.40
CA HIS A 15 20.50 -12.00 -9.43
C HIS A 15 21.48 -13.08 -9.04
N PHE A 16 21.62 -14.12 -9.86
CA PHE A 16 22.45 -15.29 -9.53
C PHE A 16 23.07 -15.92 -10.77
N GLN A 17 24.05 -16.79 -10.56
CA GLN A 17 24.71 -17.56 -11.62
C GLN A 17 24.12 -18.97 -11.66
N GLY A 18 23.41 -19.31 -12.74
CA GLY A 18 22.93 -20.66 -13.00
C GLY A 18 23.82 -21.44 -13.99
N GLU A 19 23.44 -22.68 -14.29
CA GLU A 19 24.17 -23.55 -15.24
C GLU A 19 24.31 -22.93 -16.64
N ASN A 20 23.32 -22.13 -17.04
CA ASN A 20 23.28 -21.45 -18.35
C ASN A 20 23.83 -20.01 -18.30
N GLY A 21 24.55 -19.65 -17.24
CA GLY A 21 25.07 -18.29 -17.02
C GLY A 21 24.21 -17.46 -16.07
N TYR A 22 24.33 -16.14 -16.18
CA TYR A 22 23.62 -15.18 -15.34
C TYR A 22 22.09 -15.27 -15.52
N GLN A 23 21.37 -15.32 -14.40
CA GLN A 23 19.92 -15.44 -14.34
C GLN A 23 19.32 -14.44 -13.36
N VAL A 24 18.04 -14.13 -13.60
CA VAL A 24 17.26 -13.19 -12.80
C VAL A 24 15.92 -13.82 -12.46
N GLU A 25 15.56 -13.82 -11.19
CA GLU A 25 14.25 -14.31 -10.73
C GLU A 25 13.54 -13.22 -9.92
N LYS A 26 12.26 -13.00 -10.20
CA LYS A 26 11.44 -12.00 -9.50
C LYS A 26 10.42 -12.71 -8.65
N ILE A 27 10.39 -12.38 -7.37
CA ILE A 27 9.50 -13.04 -6.41
C ILE A 27 8.81 -11.96 -5.57
N ASP A 28 7.50 -12.07 -5.44
CA ASP A 28 6.75 -11.20 -4.53
C ASP A 28 7.19 -11.44 -3.08
N ALA A 29 7.42 -10.37 -2.33
CA ALA A 29 7.88 -10.47 -0.95
C ALA A 29 6.90 -11.26 -0.07
N THR A 30 5.59 -11.13 -0.36
CA THR A 30 4.52 -11.89 0.30
C THR A 30 4.64 -13.39 0.04
N ASP A 31 4.86 -13.79 -1.20
CA ASP A 31 5.00 -15.21 -1.56
C ASP A 31 6.25 -15.80 -0.92
N LEU A 32 7.37 -15.07 -0.97
CA LEU A 32 8.63 -15.52 -0.38
C LEU A 32 8.55 -15.61 1.16
N TYR A 33 7.84 -14.69 1.81
CA TYR A 33 7.68 -14.67 3.25
C TYR A 33 6.73 -15.77 3.76
N THR A 34 5.62 -15.99 3.06
CA THR A 34 4.59 -16.98 3.44
C THR A 34 4.92 -18.41 3.00
N MET A 35 5.95 -18.60 2.17
CA MET A 35 6.41 -19.90 1.73
C MET A 35 6.82 -20.82 2.89
N MET A 36 6.49 -22.11 2.77
CA MET A 36 6.91 -23.13 3.74
C MET A 36 8.44 -23.10 3.94
N PRO A 37 8.95 -23.16 5.19
CA PRO A 37 10.36 -22.97 5.48
C PRO A 37 11.31 -23.84 4.66
N ARG A 38 10.94 -25.11 4.46
CA ARG A 38 11.72 -26.06 3.65
C ARG A 38 11.81 -25.63 2.19
N ARG A 39 10.68 -25.27 1.58
CA ARG A 39 10.62 -24.84 0.18
C ARG A 39 11.35 -23.51 -0.02
N ARG A 40 11.25 -22.61 0.95
CA ARG A 40 12.01 -21.36 0.97
C ARG A 40 13.51 -21.61 1.02
N ALA A 41 13.98 -22.52 1.88
CA ALA A 41 15.39 -22.87 1.95
C ALA A 41 15.89 -23.48 0.63
N GLU A 42 15.15 -24.43 0.05
CA GLU A 42 15.48 -25.04 -1.25
C GLU A 42 15.59 -23.99 -2.37
N LEU A 43 14.64 -23.07 -2.44
CA LEU A 43 14.65 -21.95 -3.39
C LEU A 43 15.81 -20.96 -3.15
N LEU A 44 16.05 -20.56 -1.90
CA LEU A 44 17.14 -19.64 -1.59
C LEU A 44 18.51 -20.25 -1.93
N VAL A 45 18.66 -21.56 -1.78
CA VAL A 45 19.88 -22.24 -2.23
C VAL A 45 20.08 -22.07 -3.74
N THR A 46 19.02 -22.22 -4.55
CA THR A 46 19.11 -22.06 -6.01
C THR A 46 19.30 -20.62 -6.45
N LEU A 47 18.80 -19.65 -5.68
CA LEU A 47 18.97 -18.20 -5.89
C LEU A 47 20.31 -17.66 -5.38
N THR A 48 21.18 -18.60 -5.03
CA THR A 48 22.62 -18.49 -4.79
C THR A 48 23.41 -17.45 -5.58
N ALA A 49 23.64 -16.20 -5.16
CA ALA A 49 24.55 -15.34 -5.94
C ALA A 49 26.02 -15.76 -5.77
N GLY A 50 26.39 -16.25 -4.58
CA GLY A 50 27.71 -16.82 -4.31
C GLY A 50 27.91 -17.18 -2.84
N GLU A 51 29.00 -17.87 -2.53
CA GLU A 51 29.32 -18.23 -1.14
C GLU A 51 30.08 -17.13 -0.41
N ASN A 52 30.90 -16.37 -1.14
CA ASN A 52 31.74 -15.31 -0.62
C ASN A 52 31.51 -13.99 -1.39
N MET A 53 32.00 -12.89 -0.82
CA MET A 53 31.79 -11.54 -1.37
C MET A 53 32.45 -11.37 -2.74
N THR A 54 33.59 -12.01 -2.98
CA THR A 54 34.32 -11.93 -4.26
C THR A 54 33.49 -12.49 -5.40
N ASP A 55 32.85 -13.65 -5.21
CA ASP A 55 31.99 -14.29 -6.21
C ASP A 55 30.82 -13.38 -6.59
N VAL A 56 30.16 -12.79 -5.59
CA VAL A 56 29.00 -11.92 -5.81
C VAL A 56 29.40 -10.58 -6.46
N MET A 57 30.57 -10.04 -6.10
CA MET A 57 31.10 -8.83 -6.72
C MET A 57 31.51 -9.06 -8.16
N LEU A 58 32.09 -10.23 -8.47
CA LEU A 58 32.39 -10.65 -9.84
C LEU A 58 31.10 -10.73 -10.65
N LEU A 59 30.08 -11.44 -10.13
CA LEU A 59 28.77 -11.54 -10.77
C LEU A 59 28.16 -10.16 -11.02
N LYS A 60 28.19 -9.26 -10.03
CA LYS A 60 27.68 -7.89 -10.16
C LYS A 60 28.40 -7.12 -11.27
N HIS A 61 29.70 -7.33 -11.44
CA HIS A 61 30.48 -6.71 -12.50
C HIS A 61 30.17 -7.30 -13.88
N GLU A 62 30.21 -8.63 -14.01
CA GLU A 62 29.94 -9.35 -15.26
C GLU A 62 28.51 -9.15 -15.76
N ALA A 63 27.54 -9.05 -14.84
CA ALA A 63 26.15 -8.75 -15.15
C ALA A 63 25.88 -7.27 -15.48
N GLY A 64 26.89 -6.39 -15.41
CA GLY A 64 26.74 -4.95 -15.68
C GLY A 64 25.89 -4.20 -14.64
N LEU A 65 25.75 -4.76 -13.43
CA LEU A 65 24.90 -4.22 -12.36
C LEU A 65 25.64 -3.22 -11.45
N THR A 66 26.83 -2.76 -11.84
CA THR A 66 27.68 -1.92 -10.99
C THR A 66 27.01 -0.59 -10.61
N ASN A 67 26.17 -0.06 -11.49
CA ASN A 67 25.42 1.18 -11.29
C ASN A 67 23.94 0.96 -10.93
N ALA A 68 23.50 -0.29 -10.77
CA ALA A 68 22.13 -0.60 -10.38
C ALA A 68 21.99 -0.56 -8.85
N ASP A 69 20.84 -0.10 -8.34
CA ASP A 69 20.45 -0.17 -6.92
C ASP A 69 20.27 -1.64 -6.49
N THR A 70 21.39 -2.33 -6.36
CA THR A 70 21.50 -3.74 -6.03
C THR A 70 22.27 -3.88 -4.72
N GLU A 71 21.69 -4.64 -3.80
CA GLU A 71 22.22 -4.91 -2.48
C GLU A 71 22.78 -6.33 -2.43
N ILE A 72 23.90 -6.51 -1.72
CA ILE A 72 24.44 -7.84 -1.42
C ILE A 72 24.03 -8.18 0.01
N LEU A 73 23.19 -9.19 0.16
CA LEU A 73 22.58 -9.56 1.43
C LEU A 73 23.01 -10.96 1.87
N THR A 74 23.15 -11.12 3.17
CA THR A 74 23.21 -12.43 3.84
C THR A 74 21.80 -13.00 4.05
N ILE A 75 21.68 -14.29 4.39
CA ILE A 75 20.38 -14.92 4.69
C ILE A 75 19.56 -14.13 5.74
N PRO A 76 20.12 -13.70 6.89
CA PRO A 76 19.35 -12.92 7.87
C PRO A 76 18.89 -11.57 7.31
N GLN A 77 19.75 -10.86 6.59
CA GLN A 77 19.40 -9.56 6.00
C GLN A 77 18.31 -9.70 4.92
N LEU A 78 18.36 -10.78 4.13
CA LEU A 78 17.31 -11.09 3.18
C LEU A 78 15.99 -11.41 3.91
N HIS A 79 16.05 -12.12 5.04
CA HIS A 79 14.87 -12.37 5.85
C HIS A 79 14.26 -11.06 6.36
N ASP A 80 15.07 -10.15 6.90
CA ASP A 80 14.60 -8.85 7.40
C ASP A 80 13.98 -8.01 6.27
N LEU A 81 14.62 -7.97 5.10
CA LEU A 81 14.08 -7.29 3.93
C LEU A 81 12.73 -7.88 3.51
N THR A 82 12.62 -9.21 3.42
CA THR A 82 11.35 -9.88 3.06
C THR A 82 10.24 -9.56 4.04
N LEU A 83 10.53 -9.50 5.34
CA LEU A 83 9.56 -9.18 6.37
C LEU A 83 9.07 -7.73 6.26
N VAL A 84 9.97 -6.79 5.99
CA VAL A 84 9.63 -5.37 5.82
C VAL A 84 8.73 -5.17 4.60
N GLU A 85 9.10 -5.76 3.46
CA GLU A 85 8.30 -5.64 2.23
C GLU A 85 6.97 -6.37 2.34
N TYR A 86 6.92 -7.54 2.99
CA TYR A 86 5.66 -8.22 3.30
C TYR A 86 4.72 -7.33 4.11
N LYS A 87 5.20 -6.71 5.20
CA LYS A 87 4.37 -5.81 6.02
C LYS A 87 3.83 -4.62 5.23
N LYS A 88 4.63 -4.05 4.32
CA LYS A 88 4.18 -2.96 3.44
C LYS A 88 3.11 -3.45 2.47
N ALA A 89 3.31 -4.62 1.86
CA ALA A 89 2.35 -5.21 0.93
C ALA A 89 1.02 -5.55 1.63
N ASP A 90 1.09 -6.16 2.81
CA ASP A 90 -0.07 -6.49 3.65
C ASP A 90 -0.85 -5.22 4.04
N ALA A 91 -0.15 -4.18 4.51
CA ALA A 91 -0.79 -2.90 4.82
C ALA A 91 -1.47 -2.25 3.60
N ARG A 92 -0.86 -2.33 2.41
CA ARG A 92 -1.48 -1.86 1.16
C ARG A 92 -2.74 -2.65 0.82
N GLN A 93 -2.70 -3.98 0.98
CA GLN A 93 -3.85 -4.83 0.74
C GLN A 93 -4.98 -4.53 1.73
N THR A 94 -4.70 -4.48 3.03
CA THR A 94 -5.69 -4.13 4.05
C THR A 94 -6.29 -2.75 3.80
N ASN A 95 -5.46 -1.75 3.45
CA ASN A 95 -5.97 -0.41 3.14
C ASN A 95 -6.87 -0.42 1.90
N ARG A 96 -6.51 -1.20 0.86
CA ARG A 96 -7.33 -1.37 -0.33
C ARG A 96 -8.66 -2.07 -0.01
N GLU A 97 -8.64 -3.12 0.81
CA GLU A 97 -9.85 -3.83 1.25
C GLU A 97 -10.76 -2.93 2.07
N ASN A 98 -10.22 -2.18 3.04
CA ASN A 98 -10.97 -1.21 3.83
C ASN A 98 -11.57 -0.11 2.95
N THR A 99 -10.78 0.40 2.01
CA THR A 99 -11.24 1.39 1.02
C THR A 99 -12.41 0.84 0.21
N LEU A 100 -12.27 -0.37 -0.34
CA LEU A 100 -13.32 -1.01 -1.13
C LEU A 100 -14.58 -1.29 -0.31
N MET A 101 -14.42 -1.76 0.94
CA MET A 101 -15.52 -1.97 1.87
C MET A 101 -16.25 -0.65 2.14
N MET A 102 -15.52 0.43 2.41
CA MET A 102 -16.08 1.76 2.64
C MET A 102 -16.81 2.29 1.39
N THR A 103 -16.24 2.12 0.19
CA THR A 103 -16.92 2.45 -1.08
C THR A 103 -18.23 1.68 -1.22
N LEU A 104 -18.21 0.37 -0.95
CA LEU A 104 -19.38 -0.49 -1.08
C LEU A 104 -20.48 -0.08 -0.09
N THR A 105 -20.10 0.19 1.17
CA THR A 105 -21.03 0.68 2.19
C THR A 105 -21.62 2.04 1.78
N LEU A 106 -20.82 2.96 1.25
CA LEU A 106 -21.29 4.27 0.80
C LEU A 106 -22.35 4.13 -0.32
N VAL A 107 -22.11 3.26 -1.29
CA VAL A 107 -23.05 2.97 -2.39
C VAL A 107 -24.36 2.37 -1.87
N ILE A 108 -24.30 1.43 -0.92
CA ILE A 108 -25.48 0.79 -0.34
C ILE A 108 -26.29 1.75 0.54
N VAL A 109 -25.61 2.61 1.30
CA VAL A 109 -26.23 3.51 2.28
C VAL A 109 -26.74 4.81 1.62
N ALA A 110 -26.21 5.20 0.46
CA ALA A 110 -26.60 6.45 -0.21
C ALA A 110 -28.10 6.58 -0.57
N PRO A 111 -28.80 5.53 -1.05
CA PRO A 111 -30.26 5.61 -1.25
C PRO A 111 -31.03 5.83 0.06
N ILE A 112 -30.54 5.24 1.15
CA ILE A 112 -31.14 5.41 2.48
C ILE A 112 -30.91 6.84 2.96
N LEU A 113 -29.69 7.36 2.83
CA LEU A 113 -29.37 8.74 3.18
C LEU A 113 -30.17 9.74 2.33
N PHE A 114 -30.30 9.50 1.02
CA PHE A 114 -31.11 10.35 0.13
C PHE A 114 -32.55 10.44 0.61
N THR A 115 -33.18 9.28 0.86
CA THR A 115 -34.59 9.23 1.28
C THR A 115 -34.80 9.86 2.66
N LEU A 116 -33.83 9.74 3.57
CA LEU A 116 -33.85 10.40 4.88
C LEU A 116 -33.66 11.92 4.77
N LEU A 117 -32.68 12.37 3.99
CA LEU A 117 -32.42 13.80 3.75
C LEU A 117 -33.60 14.49 3.07
N ASP A 118 -34.14 13.90 2.01
CA ASP A 118 -35.27 14.46 1.28
C ASP A 118 -36.54 14.44 2.15
N ASN A 119 -36.98 13.26 2.60
CA ASN A 119 -38.30 13.13 3.21
C ASN A 119 -38.37 13.56 4.68
N VAL A 120 -37.30 13.37 5.45
CA VAL A 120 -37.33 13.58 6.91
C VAL A 120 -36.72 14.92 7.29
N VAL A 121 -35.66 15.36 6.61
CA VAL A 121 -34.97 16.60 6.97
C VAL A 121 -35.53 17.77 6.15
N LEU A 122 -35.32 17.76 4.84
CA LEU A 122 -35.58 18.92 3.99
C LEU A 122 -37.08 19.23 3.84
N ARG A 123 -37.91 18.20 3.65
CA ARG A 123 -39.38 18.38 3.63
C ARG A 123 -39.94 18.78 5.01
N HIS A 124 -39.32 18.37 6.11
CA HIS A 124 -39.74 18.82 7.46
C HIS A 124 -39.47 20.31 7.69
N PHE A 125 -38.45 20.88 7.03
CA PHE A 125 -38.21 22.32 7.01
C PHE A 125 -39.16 23.09 6.06
N GLY A 126 -40.14 22.42 5.45
CA GLY A 126 -41.17 23.05 4.63
C GLY A 126 -40.73 23.38 3.20
N LEU A 127 -39.62 22.81 2.73
CA LEU A 127 -39.20 22.92 1.33
C LEU A 127 -40.21 22.23 0.40
N SER A 128 -40.37 22.80 -0.80
CA SER A 128 -41.16 22.16 -1.84
C SER A 128 -40.50 20.82 -2.24
N ILE A 129 -41.30 19.88 -2.75
CA ILE A 129 -40.83 18.55 -3.18
C ILE A 129 -39.62 18.66 -4.12
N LEU A 130 -39.65 19.63 -5.03
CA LEU A 130 -38.64 19.80 -6.06
C LEU A 130 -37.35 20.39 -5.47
N ASP A 131 -37.47 21.33 -4.53
CA ASP A 131 -36.31 21.94 -3.86
C ASP A 131 -35.65 20.97 -2.86
N SER A 132 -36.43 20.12 -2.19
CA SER A 132 -35.90 19.12 -1.25
C SER A 132 -35.12 18.02 -1.97
N GLU A 133 -35.61 17.55 -3.12
CA GLU A 133 -34.91 16.55 -3.95
C GLU A 133 -33.58 17.10 -4.48
N ILE A 134 -33.56 18.33 -5.00
CA ILE A 134 -32.33 18.99 -5.49
C ILE A 134 -31.34 19.20 -4.33
N GLY A 135 -31.83 19.63 -3.16
CA GLY A 135 -31.00 19.83 -1.98
C GLY A 135 -30.37 18.53 -1.47
N ALA A 136 -31.14 17.45 -1.35
CA ALA A 136 -30.65 16.14 -0.91
C ALA A 136 -29.61 15.59 -1.89
N PHE A 137 -29.86 15.73 -3.19
CA PHE A 137 -28.92 15.33 -4.24
C PHE A 137 -27.61 16.11 -4.14
N GLY A 138 -27.69 17.44 -4.02
CA GLY A 138 -26.50 18.30 -3.90
C GLY A 138 -25.63 17.94 -2.68
N ILE A 139 -26.26 17.69 -1.53
CA ILE A 139 -25.54 17.29 -0.31
C ILE A 139 -24.83 15.95 -0.52
N LEU A 140 -25.50 14.96 -1.11
CA LEU A 140 -24.86 13.66 -1.39
C LEU A 140 -23.69 13.79 -2.37
N VAL A 141 -23.82 14.59 -3.43
CA VAL A 141 -22.73 14.82 -4.38
C VAL A 141 -21.50 15.41 -3.68
N VAL A 142 -21.67 16.35 -2.76
CA VAL A 142 -20.57 16.92 -1.96
C VAL A 142 -19.91 15.86 -1.07
N VAL A 143 -20.71 15.00 -0.41
CA VAL A 143 -20.19 13.91 0.42
C VAL A 143 -19.39 12.91 -0.41
N TYR A 144 -19.88 12.53 -1.59
CA TYR A 144 -19.17 11.64 -2.52
C TYR A 144 -17.86 12.25 -3.03
N LEU A 145 -17.86 13.55 -3.36
CA LEU A 145 -16.66 14.27 -3.76
C LEU A 145 -15.62 14.34 -2.64
N ALA A 146 -16.05 14.67 -1.42
CA ALA A 146 -15.17 14.71 -0.25
C ALA A 146 -14.55 13.34 0.02
N TRP A 147 -15.36 12.27 -0.05
CA TRP A 147 -14.88 10.90 0.10
C TRP A 147 -13.88 10.51 -1.01
N PHE A 148 -14.18 10.84 -2.27
CA PHE A 148 -13.29 10.56 -3.40
C PHE A 148 -11.93 11.23 -3.24
N ILE A 149 -11.93 12.50 -2.80
CA ILE A 149 -10.70 13.26 -2.53
C ILE A 149 -9.91 12.61 -1.39
N MET A 150 -10.55 12.29 -0.26
CA MET A 150 -9.86 11.67 0.88
C MET A 150 -9.28 10.28 0.52
N THR A 151 -9.98 9.51 -0.31
CA THR A 151 -9.66 8.11 -0.57
C THR A 151 -8.64 7.91 -1.70
N TYR A 152 -8.76 8.66 -2.80
CA TYR A 152 -7.97 8.41 -4.02
C TYR A 152 -6.89 9.45 -4.27
N THR A 153 -6.76 10.46 -3.42
CA THR A 153 -5.73 11.49 -3.58
C THR A 153 -4.88 11.60 -2.33
N LYS A 154 -3.59 11.91 -2.51
CA LYS A 154 -2.67 12.25 -1.40
C LYS A 154 -3.07 13.52 -0.63
N LEU A 155 -4.16 14.20 -1.02
CA LEU A 155 -4.72 15.28 -0.22
C LEU A 155 -5.37 14.78 1.06
N GLY A 156 -5.87 13.54 1.11
CA GLY A 156 -6.44 12.96 2.34
C GLY A 156 -5.46 13.02 3.51
N GLU A 157 -4.25 12.47 3.33
CA GLU A 157 -3.17 12.51 4.33
C GLU A 157 -2.79 13.94 4.72
N ARG A 158 -2.74 14.87 3.76
CA ARG A 158 -2.37 16.28 3.99
C ARG A 158 -3.47 17.06 4.72
N ILE A 159 -4.74 16.74 4.48
CA ILE A 159 -5.89 17.32 5.19
C ILE A 159 -5.96 16.77 6.61
N GLU A 160 -5.71 15.47 6.80
CA GLU A 160 -5.69 14.82 8.11
C GLU A 160 -4.58 15.39 9.00
N GLU A 161 -3.36 15.57 8.47
CA GLU A 161 -2.28 16.28 9.16
C GLU A 161 -2.68 17.72 9.54
N TRP A 162 -3.29 18.46 8.61
CA TRP A 162 -3.73 19.83 8.85
C TRP A 162 -4.81 19.93 9.94
N VAL A 163 -5.78 19.01 9.93
CA VAL A 163 -6.84 18.91 10.94
C VAL A 163 -6.26 18.55 12.31
N MET A 164 -5.36 17.57 12.38
CA MET A 164 -4.71 17.19 13.63
C MET A 164 -3.89 18.34 14.23
N ILE A 165 -3.20 19.12 13.39
CA ILE A 165 -2.48 20.32 13.82
C ILE A 165 -3.45 21.38 14.36
N HIS A 166 -4.57 21.64 13.68
CA HIS A 166 -5.57 22.61 14.13
C HIS A 166 -6.28 22.19 15.42
N LEU A 167 -6.66 20.92 15.55
CA LEU A 167 -7.25 20.37 16.78
C LEU A 167 -6.26 20.43 17.96
N ALA A 168 -4.97 20.15 17.71
CA ALA A 168 -3.93 20.28 18.72
C ALA A 168 -3.72 21.75 19.16
N GLN A 169 -3.87 22.71 18.24
CA GLN A 169 -3.83 24.14 18.57
C GLN A 169 -5.04 24.57 19.40
N ILE A 170 -6.26 24.16 19.01
CA ILE A 170 -7.50 24.47 19.74
C ILE A 170 -7.45 23.91 21.17
N ARG A 171 -6.92 22.69 21.35
CA ARG A 171 -6.76 22.08 22.67
C ARG A 171 -5.79 22.86 23.57
N ARG A 172 -4.69 23.40 23.01
CA ARG A 172 -3.74 24.24 23.77
C ARG A 172 -4.31 25.59 24.18
N THR A 173 -5.23 26.15 23.39
CA THR A 173 -5.91 27.42 23.72
C THR A 173 -7.13 27.24 24.62
N GLY A 174 -7.69 26.03 24.73
CA GLY A 174 -8.81 25.71 25.62
C GLY A 174 -8.40 25.29 27.04
N GLU A 175 -7.10 25.11 27.30
CA GLU A 175 -6.52 24.85 28.64
C GLU A 175 -5.98 26.13 29.32
N GLN A 176 -6.29 27.32 28.79
CA GLN A 176 -6.06 28.63 29.45
C GLN A 176 -7.37 29.18 30.01
#